data_AF-A0A9D4N9S8-F1
#
_entry.id   AF-A0A9D4N9S8-F1
#
_cell.length_a   1.000
_cell.length_b   1.000
_cell.length_c   1.000
_cell.angle_alpha   90.00
_cell.angle_beta   90.00
_cell.angle_gamma   90.00
#
_symmetry.space_group_name_H-M   'P 1'
#
loop_
_entity.id
_entity.type
_entity.pdbx_description
1 polymer ?
#
loop_
_entity_poly.entity_id
_entity_poly.type
_entity_poly.pdbx_seq_one_letter_code
_entity_poly.pdbx_strand_id
1 'polypeptide(L)'
;MEIEGATFNISSSLVMKICFGDDYCVPTITLCGLQKLTLSLQKWKQLTKDSNSILLAIDGINEESFGYESEWCLGGNFYVTIHRSIQETSHLSAIVDIRKRTKIHGKIIDSDEGILLTYSDFRQLMKLTNIVEQLVPELVNLKPCWEGDDHYNQIGALMCPECNPDEYLDWLE
;
A
#
# COMPACT_ATOMS: atom_id res chain seq x y z
N MET A 1 15.85 19.30 -1.42
CA MET A 1 16.26 19.18 -0.01
C MET A 1 14.96 18.94 0.72
N GLU A 2 14.60 17.67 0.97
CA GLU A 2 13.29 17.34 1.55
C GLU A 2 13.06 18.13 2.83
N ILE A 3 12.01 18.96 2.85
CA ILE A 3 11.58 19.62 4.07
C ILE A 3 10.91 18.53 4.90
N GLU A 4 11.55 18.15 6.00
CA GLU A 4 11.02 17.11 6.88
C GLU A 4 9.65 17.58 7.42
N GLY A 5 8.58 16.90 7.00
CA GLY A 5 7.22 17.21 7.43
C GLY A 5 6.88 16.55 8.77
N ALA A 6 5.63 16.15 8.94
CA ALA A 6 5.17 15.55 10.20
C ALA A 6 5.72 14.13 10.39
N THR A 7 6.05 13.79 11.64
CA THR A 7 6.53 12.46 12.04
C THR A 7 5.62 11.86 13.12
N PHE A 8 5.29 10.58 12.98
CA PHE A 8 4.41 9.84 13.88
C PHE A 8 5.04 8.52 14.29
N ASN A 9 5.13 8.27 15.60
CA ASN A 9 5.54 6.96 16.10
C ASN A 9 4.33 6.02 16.06
N ILE A 10 4.40 4.96 15.26
CA ILE A 10 3.35 3.92 15.17
C ILE A 10 3.56 2.87 16.25
N SER A 11 4.81 2.49 16.49
CA SER A 11 5.21 1.59 17.58
C SER A 11 6.66 1.89 17.97
N SER A 12 7.23 1.09 18.88
CA SER A 12 8.63 1.23 19.26
C SER A 12 9.62 0.95 18.11
N SER A 13 9.16 0.29 17.05
CA SER A 13 9.99 -0.11 15.90
C SER A 13 9.49 0.41 14.55
N LEU A 14 8.45 1.24 14.53
CA LEU A 14 7.86 1.76 13.29
C LEU A 14 7.50 3.24 13.43
N VAL A 15 7.98 4.02 12.46
CA VAL A 15 7.74 5.46 12.35
C VAL A 15 7.13 5.75 10.98
N MET A 16 6.13 6.61 10.94
CA MET A 16 5.61 7.20 9.70
C MET A 16 6.10 8.64 9.58
N LYS A 17 6.58 9.01 8.39
CA LYS A 17 6.96 10.37 8.03
C LYS A 17 6.14 10.85 6.84
N ILE A 18 5.67 12.09 6.90
CA ILE A 18 5.13 12.80 5.74
C ILE A 18 6.23 13.71 5.25
N CYS A 19 6.71 13.50 4.03
CA CYS A 19 7.71 14.36 3.41
C CYS A 19 7.00 15.32 2.46
N PHE A 20 7.16 16.63 2.68
CA PHE A 20 6.75 17.63 1.73
C PHE A 20 7.92 17.88 0.80
N GLY A 21 7.68 17.70 -0.49
CA GLY A 21 8.66 18.08 -1.49
C GLY A 21 8.93 19.57 -1.47
N ASP A 22 10.10 19.98 -1.96
CA ASP A 22 10.38 21.34 -2.43
C ASP A 22 9.29 21.78 -3.45
N ASP A 23 9.23 23.04 -3.88
CA ASP A 23 8.15 23.67 -4.71
C ASP A 23 7.69 22.90 -5.99
N TYR A 24 8.33 21.79 -6.34
CA TYR A 24 8.02 20.93 -7.49
C TYR A 24 7.86 19.43 -7.17
N CYS A 25 7.98 19.01 -5.91
CA CYS A 25 7.93 17.61 -5.51
C CYS A 25 6.61 17.28 -4.80
N VAL A 26 5.91 16.24 -5.28
CA VAL A 26 4.64 15.78 -4.70
C VAL A 26 4.90 15.19 -3.31
N PRO A 27 4.06 15.48 -2.30
CA PRO A 27 4.23 14.90 -0.97
C PRO A 27 4.23 13.36 -1.00
N THR A 28 5.00 12.74 -0.12
CA THR A 28 5.07 11.28 0.03
C THR A 28 4.89 10.86 1.47
N ILE A 29 4.43 9.62 1.66
CA ILE A 29 4.28 9.02 2.98
C ILE A 29 5.26 7.87 3.09
N THR A 30 6.20 7.98 4.03
CA THR A 30 7.27 7.02 4.24
C THR A 30 7.06 6.28 5.55
N LEU A 31 7.10 4.96 5.50
CA LEU A 31 7.13 4.08 6.65
C LEU A 31 8.57 3.61 6.88
N CYS A 32 9.07 3.79 8.09
CA CYS A 32 10.43 3.47 8.50
C CYS A 32 10.39 2.50 9.69
N GLY A 33 10.76 1.25 9.47
CA GLY A 33 11.02 0.25 10.50
C GLY A 33 12.31 -0.51 10.21
N LEU A 34 12.30 -1.84 10.30
CA LEU A 34 13.39 -2.68 9.78
C LEU A 34 13.57 -2.53 8.26
N GLN A 35 12.48 -2.20 7.57
CA GLN A 35 12.44 -1.90 6.14
C GLN A 35 11.89 -0.47 5.95
N LYS A 36 12.18 0.12 4.80
CA LYS A 36 11.65 1.43 4.39
C LYS A 36 10.71 1.25 3.21
N LEU A 37 9.51 1.79 3.31
CA LEU A 37 8.57 1.88 2.19
C LEU A 37 8.16 3.34 2.00
N THR A 38 8.21 3.84 0.77
CA THR A 38 7.70 5.18 0.43
C THR A 38 6.53 5.06 -0.52
N LEU A 39 5.39 5.63 -0.14
CA LEU A 39 4.17 5.63 -0.91
C LEU A 39 3.91 7.02 -1.48
N SER A 40 3.59 7.07 -2.77
CA SER A 40 2.94 8.22 -3.38
C SER A 40 1.56 8.46 -2.75
N LEU A 41 1.01 9.67 -2.87
CA LEU A 41 -0.35 9.97 -2.41
C LEU A 41 -1.41 9.05 -3.02
N GLN A 42 -1.28 8.66 -4.29
CA GLN A 42 -2.21 7.74 -4.96
C GLN A 42 -2.25 6.38 -4.26
N LYS A 43 -1.08 5.78 -4.04
CA LYS A 43 -0.94 4.49 -3.33
C LYS A 43 -1.43 4.58 -1.89
N TRP A 44 -1.17 5.68 -1.19
CA TRP A 44 -1.73 5.90 0.15
C TRP A 44 -3.25 5.99 0.11
N LYS A 45 -3.82 6.75 -0.84
CA LYS A 45 -5.28 6.87 -0.98
C LYS A 45 -5.92 5.51 -1.24
N GLN A 46 -5.35 4.72 -2.14
CA GLN A 46 -5.81 3.36 -2.41
C GLN A 46 -5.72 2.46 -1.15
N LEU A 47 -4.61 2.53 -0.40
CA LEU A 47 -4.45 1.78 0.84
C LEU A 47 -5.52 2.14 1.89
N THR A 48 -5.77 3.44 2.08
CA THR A 48 -6.78 3.92 3.04
C THR A 48 -8.20 3.53 2.65
N LYS A 49 -8.51 3.55 1.35
CA LYS A 49 -9.79 3.07 0.80
C LYS A 49 -10.01 1.59 1.08
N ASP A 50 -8.99 0.76 0.88
CA ASP A 50 -9.09 -0.70 1.06
C ASP A 50 -8.89 -1.14 2.53
N SER A 51 -8.45 -0.23 3.41
CA SER A 51 -8.05 -0.51 4.79
C SER A 51 -9.08 -1.31 5.61
N ASN A 52 -10.37 -0.97 5.51
CA ASN A 52 -11.42 -1.69 6.21
C ASN A 52 -11.54 -3.14 5.71
N SER A 53 -11.46 -3.37 4.40
CA SER A 53 -11.53 -4.73 3.85
C SER A 53 -10.31 -5.56 4.26
N ILE A 54 -9.13 -4.93 4.33
CA ILE A 54 -7.89 -5.56 4.81
C ILE A 54 -8.04 -5.92 6.30
N LEU A 55 -8.50 -5.00 7.13
CA LEU A 55 -8.72 -5.24 8.57
C LEU A 55 -9.73 -6.36 8.81
N LEU A 56 -10.84 -6.38 8.06
CA LEU A 56 -11.82 -7.46 8.14
C LEU A 56 -11.23 -8.82 7.72
N ALA A 57 -10.38 -8.83 6.69
CA ALA A 57 -9.71 -10.06 6.26
C ALA A 57 -8.71 -10.59 7.31
N ILE A 58 -8.13 -9.70 8.12
CA ILE A 58 -7.27 -10.09 9.26
C ILE A 58 -8.11 -10.56 10.44
N ASP A 59 -9.17 -9.84 10.80
CA ASP A 59 -10.05 -10.17 11.93
C ASP A 59 -10.83 -11.47 11.69
N GLY A 60 -11.11 -11.80 10.43
CA GLY A 60 -11.79 -13.03 10.00
C GLY A 60 -10.90 -14.28 9.92
N ILE A 61 -9.62 -14.19 10.29
CA ILE A 61 -8.68 -15.33 10.20
C ILE A 61 -9.11 -16.46 11.15
N ASN A 62 -9.24 -17.65 10.58
CA ASN A 62 -9.49 -18.90 11.30
C ASN A 62 -8.67 -20.05 10.67
N GLU A 63 -8.72 -21.25 11.26
CA GLU A 63 -7.99 -22.43 10.78
C GLU A 63 -8.37 -22.84 9.35
N GLU A 64 -9.62 -22.62 8.93
CA GLU A 64 -10.09 -22.91 7.56
C GLU A 64 -9.57 -21.90 6.52
N SER A 65 -9.07 -20.75 6.98
CA SER A 65 -8.53 -19.70 6.13
C SER A 65 -7.06 -19.94 5.75
N PHE A 66 -6.46 -21.04 6.21
CA PHE A 66 -5.06 -21.37 5.93
C PHE A 66 -4.86 -21.72 4.45
N GLY A 67 -3.87 -21.09 3.80
CA GLY A 67 -3.55 -21.30 2.38
C GLY A 67 -4.26 -20.39 1.38
N TYR A 68 -5.22 -19.58 1.81
CA TYR A 68 -5.79 -18.52 0.98
C TYR A 68 -5.03 -17.22 1.20
N GLU A 69 -4.35 -16.67 0.20
CA GLU A 69 -3.79 -15.32 0.28
C GLU A 69 -4.80 -14.31 -0.26
N SER A 70 -5.00 -13.24 0.49
CA SER A 70 -5.82 -12.11 0.04
C SER A 70 -4.87 -11.00 -0.38
N GLU A 71 -5.17 -10.39 -1.53
CA GLU A 71 -4.32 -9.39 -2.14
C GLU A 71 -5.11 -8.16 -2.57
N TRP A 72 -4.52 -6.98 -2.35
CA TRP A 72 -5.05 -5.71 -2.81
C TRP A 72 -3.98 -4.97 -3.60
N CYS A 73 -4.32 -4.57 -4.83
CA CYS A 73 -3.43 -3.75 -5.67
C CYS A 73 -3.53 -2.27 -5.24
N LEU A 74 -2.39 -1.66 -4.95
CA LEU A 74 -2.26 -0.23 -4.66
C LEU A 74 -1.93 0.61 -5.89
N GLY A 75 -1.66 -0.04 -7.02
CA GLY A 75 -1.18 0.56 -8.26
C GLY A 75 0.35 0.51 -8.41
N GLY A 76 0.83 0.48 -9.65
CA GLY A 76 2.26 0.54 -9.98
C GLY A 76 3.06 -0.65 -9.43
N ASN A 77 2.45 -1.84 -9.46
CA ASN A 77 2.95 -3.11 -8.90
C ASN A 77 3.13 -3.14 -7.38
N PHE A 78 2.51 -2.22 -6.64
CA PHE A 78 2.46 -2.35 -5.18
C PHE A 78 1.24 -3.14 -4.76
N TYR A 79 1.46 -4.10 -3.87
CA TYR A 79 0.41 -4.97 -3.37
C TYR A 79 0.43 -5.01 -1.84
N VAL A 80 -0.75 -5.17 -1.25
CA VAL A 80 -0.92 -5.60 0.14
C VAL A 80 -1.25 -7.08 0.13
N THR A 81 -0.50 -7.88 0.86
CA THR A 81 -0.77 -9.31 1.06
C THR A 81 -0.81 -9.62 2.56
N ILE A 82 -1.72 -10.49 2.98
CA ILE A 82 -1.81 -10.96 4.36
C ILE A 82 -1.17 -12.34 4.47
N HIS A 83 0.01 -12.39 5.08
CA HIS A 83 0.68 -13.65 5.43
C HIS A 83 0.12 -14.17 6.74
N ARG A 84 -0.45 -15.37 6.71
CA ARG A 84 -1.07 -16.03 7.87
C ARG A 84 -0.12 -17.07 8.42
N SER A 85 0.19 -16.99 9.71
CA SER A 85 1.09 -17.94 10.38
C SER A 85 0.50 -18.43 11.69
N ILE A 86 0.52 -19.74 11.90
CA ILE A 86 0.30 -20.35 13.21
C ILE A 86 1.64 -20.28 13.95
N GLN A 87 1.67 -19.54 15.05
CA GLN A 87 2.83 -19.58 15.94
C GLN A 87 2.80 -20.86 16.77
N GLU A 88 3.98 -21.32 17.22
CA GLU A 88 4.15 -22.52 18.06
C GLU A 88 3.28 -22.50 19.34
N THR A 89 2.80 -21.33 19.74
CA THR A 89 1.93 -21.09 20.91
C THR A 89 0.43 -21.18 20.62
N SER A 90 0.02 -21.73 19.45
CA SER A 90 -1.39 -21.87 19.02
C SER A 90 -2.14 -20.54 18.83
N HIS A 91 -1.44 -19.40 18.78
CA HIS A 91 -2.02 -18.13 18.41
C HIS A 91 -1.86 -17.88 16.91
N LEU A 92 -2.99 -17.66 16.22
CA LEU A 92 -3.00 -17.18 14.85
C LEU A 92 -2.42 -15.77 14.82
N SER A 93 -1.42 -15.57 13.97
CA SER A 93 -0.80 -14.27 13.73
C SER A 93 -0.89 -13.93 12.25
N ALA A 94 -1.05 -12.64 11.98
CA ALA A 94 -1.12 -12.09 10.63
C ALA A 94 -0.07 -11.00 10.47
N ILE A 95 0.66 -11.08 9.36
CA ILE A 95 1.59 -10.05 8.91
C ILE A 95 1.02 -9.44 7.65
N VAL A 96 0.91 -8.12 7.64
CA VAL A 96 0.53 -7.34 6.46
C VAL A 96 1.80 -6.96 5.73
N ASP A 97 2.00 -7.50 4.53
CA ASP A 97 3.12 -7.18 3.66
C ASP A 97 2.67 -6.18 2.61
N ILE A 98 3.28 -5.00 2.60
CA ILE A 98 3.04 -3.98 1.59
C ILE A 98 4.31 -3.88 0.75
N ARG A 99 4.27 -4.34 -0.50
CA ARG A 99 5.49 -4.57 -1.28
C ARG A 99 5.29 -4.31 -2.76
N LYS A 100 6.32 -3.75 -3.39
CA LYS A 100 6.44 -3.70 -4.84
C LYS A 100 6.87 -5.04 -5.39
N ARG A 101 6.21 -5.47 -6.45
CA ARG A 101 6.56 -6.65 -7.21
C ARG A 101 7.03 -6.28 -8.61
N THR A 102 7.74 -7.19 -9.24
CA THR A 102 8.19 -7.00 -10.62
C THR A 102 7.95 -8.30 -11.38
N LYS A 103 7.44 -8.21 -12.60
CA LYS A 103 7.36 -9.35 -13.50
C LYS A 103 8.67 -9.49 -14.26
N ILE A 104 9.39 -10.59 -14.02
CA ILE A 104 10.63 -10.94 -14.71
C ILE A 104 10.40 -12.27 -15.43
N HIS A 105 10.49 -12.26 -16.76
CA HIS A 105 10.24 -13.44 -17.62
C HIS A 105 8.90 -14.14 -17.32
N GLY A 106 7.83 -13.36 -17.11
CA GLY A 106 6.50 -13.89 -16.79
C GLY A 106 6.31 -14.38 -15.34
N LYS A 107 7.35 -14.33 -14.50
CA LYS A 107 7.28 -14.65 -13.08
C LYS A 107 7.20 -13.39 -12.23
N ILE A 108 6.25 -13.36 -11.31
CA ILE A 108 6.13 -12.29 -10.31
C ILE A 108 7.19 -12.52 -9.22
N ILE A 109 7.97 -11.48 -8.93
CA ILE A 109 9.05 -11.50 -7.94
C ILE A 109 8.87 -10.33 -6.99
N ASP A 110 8.92 -10.62 -5.69
CA ASP A 110 8.92 -9.61 -4.63
C ASP A 110 10.22 -8.80 -4.66
N SER A 111 10.11 -7.47 -4.62
CA SER A 111 11.26 -6.59 -4.53
C SER A 111 11.65 -6.28 -3.08
N ASP A 112 12.84 -5.70 -2.90
CA ASP A 112 13.30 -5.17 -1.62
C ASP A 112 12.51 -3.92 -1.18
N GLU A 113 11.76 -3.28 -2.09
CA GLU A 113 10.91 -2.14 -1.79
C GLU A 113 9.58 -2.60 -1.20
N GLY A 114 9.54 -2.72 0.12
CA GLY A 114 8.35 -3.13 0.85
C GLY A 114 8.52 -3.03 2.36
N ILE A 115 7.45 -3.32 3.09
CA ILE A 115 7.45 -3.36 4.54
C ILE A 115 6.50 -4.43 5.06
N LEU A 116 6.97 -5.17 6.07
CA LEU A 116 6.14 -6.09 6.86
C LEU A 116 5.64 -5.37 8.11
N LEU A 117 4.32 -5.42 8.32
CA LEU A 117 3.64 -4.81 9.45
C LEU A 117 2.94 -5.88 10.26
N THR A 118 3.03 -5.79 11.59
CA THR A 118 2.12 -6.56 12.44
C THR A 118 0.70 -6.04 12.28
N TYR A 119 -0.30 -6.85 12.64
CA TYR A 119 -1.69 -6.37 12.72
C TYR A 119 -1.83 -5.10 13.57
N SER A 120 -1.12 -5.03 14.70
CA SER A 120 -1.15 -3.86 15.58
C SER A 120 -0.58 -2.61 14.89
N ASP A 121 0.55 -2.75 14.21
CA ASP A 121 1.18 -1.65 13.47
C ASP A 121 0.27 -1.15 12.35
N PHE A 122 -0.29 -2.06 11.56
CA PHE A 122 -1.20 -1.69 10.46
C PHE A 122 -2.45 -0.99 10.99
N ARG A 123 -3.06 -1.50 12.06
CA ARG A 123 -4.22 -0.89 12.69
C ARG A 123 -3.91 0.50 13.25
N GLN A 124 -2.73 0.69 13.85
CA GLN A 124 -2.31 2.00 14.34
C GLN A 124 -2.03 2.98 13.20
N LEU A 125 -1.39 2.51 12.13
CA LEU A 125 -1.17 3.30 10.92
C LEU A 125 -2.49 3.83 10.34
N MET A 126 -3.51 2.97 10.20
CA MET A 126 -4.81 3.36 9.65
C MET A 126 -5.60 4.34 10.54
N LYS A 127 -5.28 4.46 11.83
CA LYS A 127 -5.86 5.50 12.69
C LYS A 127 -5.35 6.90 12.36
N LEU A 128 -4.19 7.00 11.70
CA LEU A 128 -3.60 8.27 11.32
C LEU A 128 -4.17 8.83 10.01
N THR A 129 -4.97 8.07 9.28
CA THR A 129 -5.55 8.48 7.98
C THR A 129 -6.17 9.88 8.03
N ASN A 130 -7.05 10.15 9.00
CA ASN A 130 -7.71 11.45 9.12
C ASN A 130 -6.72 12.59 9.40
N ILE A 131 -5.66 12.33 10.17
CA ILE A 131 -4.62 13.33 10.47
C ILE A 131 -3.78 13.59 9.21
N VAL A 132 -3.43 12.53 8.48
CA VAL A 132 -2.68 12.65 7.22
C VAL A 132 -3.48 13.45 6.18
N GLU A 133 -4.78 13.21 6.04
CA GLU A 133 -5.64 13.99 5.13
C GLU A 133 -5.77 15.47 5.52
N GLN A 134 -5.68 15.80 6.81
CA GLN A 134 -5.64 17.19 7.28
C GLN A 134 -4.30 17.87 6.97
N LEU A 135 -3.19 17.11 7.02
CA LEU A 135 -1.84 17.62 6.77
C LEU A 135 -1.46 17.66 5.28
N VAL A 136 -2.11 16.83 4.47
CA VAL A 136 -1.90 16.74 3.01
C VAL A 136 -3.26 16.92 2.33
N PRO A 137 -3.77 18.16 2.21
CA PRO A 137 -5.10 18.45 1.66
C PRO A 137 -5.29 17.93 0.23
N GLU A 138 -4.19 17.73 -0.52
CA GLU A 138 -4.20 17.14 -1.85
C GLU A 138 -4.86 15.75 -1.86
N LEU A 139 -4.77 14.99 -0.76
CA LEU A 139 -5.42 13.68 -0.61
C LEU A 139 -6.95 13.75 -0.65
N VAL A 140 -7.56 14.89 -0.31
CA VAL A 140 -9.02 15.02 -0.25
C VAL A 140 -9.62 14.97 -1.66
N ASN A 141 -8.96 15.61 -2.62
CA ASN A 141 -9.43 15.68 -4.01
C ASN A 141 -8.80 14.60 -4.90
N LEU A 142 -7.84 13.84 -4.37
CA LEU A 142 -7.18 12.79 -5.11
C LEU A 142 -8.16 11.63 -5.35
N LYS A 143 -8.42 11.35 -6.62
CA LYS A 143 -9.18 10.18 -7.05
C LYS A 143 -8.23 9.04 -7.40
N PRO A 144 -8.50 7.81 -6.96
CA PRO A 144 -7.83 6.63 -7.46
C PRO A 144 -7.93 6.51 -8.98
N CYS A 145 -6.96 5.86 -9.62
CA CYS A 145 -6.92 5.74 -11.08
C CYS A 145 -8.21 5.13 -11.67
N TRP A 146 -8.80 4.13 -11.01
CA TRP A 146 -10.00 3.45 -11.47
C TRP A 146 -11.29 4.31 -11.44
N GLU A 147 -11.26 5.50 -10.84
CA GLU A 147 -12.33 6.49 -10.93
C GLU A 147 -12.15 7.46 -12.12
N GLY A 148 -11.05 7.34 -12.86
CA GLY A 148 -10.76 8.15 -14.04
C GLY A 148 -11.57 7.76 -15.27
N ASP A 149 -11.74 8.70 -16.20
CA ASP A 149 -12.53 8.52 -17.42
C ASP A 149 -11.98 7.40 -18.33
N ASP A 150 -10.67 7.16 -18.26
CA ASP A 150 -9.95 6.11 -18.96
C ASP A 150 -10.34 4.70 -18.48
N HIS A 151 -10.89 4.54 -17.27
CA HIS A 151 -11.31 3.23 -16.75
C HIS A 151 -12.77 2.87 -17.07
N TYR A 152 -13.50 3.72 -17.82
CA TYR A 152 -14.85 3.39 -18.30
C TYR A 152 -14.90 2.41 -19.46
N ASN A 153 -13.75 2.07 -20.06
CA ASN A 153 -13.66 1.02 -21.07
C ASN A 153 -12.44 0.12 -20.84
N GLN A 154 -12.50 -1.10 -21.40
CA GLN A 154 -11.47 -2.11 -21.20
C GLN A 154 -10.09 -1.67 -21.70
N ILE A 155 -10.03 -0.92 -22.81
CA ILE A 155 -8.77 -0.49 -23.41
C ILE A 155 -8.08 0.53 -22.52
N GLY A 156 -8.79 1.56 -22.05
CA GLY A 156 -8.20 2.57 -21.17
C GLY A 156 -7.78 1.98 -19.82
N ALA A 157 -8.53 1.01 -19.28
CA ALA A 157 -8.08 0.26 -18.12
C ALA A 157 -6.77 -0.52 -18.39
N LEU A 158 -6.65 -1.18 -19.55
CA LEU A 158 -5.43 -1.91 -19.96
C LEU A 158 -4.22 -0.99 -20.20
N MET A 159 -4.46 0.24 -20.66
CA MET A 159 -3.41 1.24 -20.87
C MET A 159 -3.03 2.02 -19.59
N CYS A 160 -3.71 1.78 -18.48
CA CYS A 160 -3.41 2.49 -17.24
C CYS A 160 -2.08 2.00 -16.62
N PRO A 161 -1.08 2.88 -16.44
CA PRO A 161 0.22 2.49 -15.89
C PRO A 161 0.17 2.13 -14.40
N GLU A 162 -0.89 2.51 -13.68
CA GLU A 162 -1.09 2.06 -12.30
C GLU A 162 -1.73 0.67 -12.25
N CYS A 163 -2.67 0.34 -13.15
CA CYS A 163 -3.35 -0.96 -13.16
C CYS A 163 -2.54 -2.05 -13.89
N ASN A 164 -1.86 -1.69 -14.98
CA ASN A 164 -1.09 -2.60 -15.83
C ASN A 164 0.35 -2.10 -16.05
N PRO A 165 1.12 -1.84 -14.96
CA PRO A 165 2.45 -1.24 -15.04
C PRO A 165 3.47 -2.01 -15.89
N ASP A 166 3.32 -3.32 -16.04
CA ASP A 166 4.23 -4.16 -16.82
C ASP A 166 3.85 -4.28 -18.31
N GLU A 167 2.60 -3.98 -18.67
CA GLU A 167 2.04 -4.26 -20.00
C GLU A 167 1.47 -2.99 -20.68
N TYR A 168 1.34 -1.86 -19.97
CA TYR A 168 0.71 -0.65 -20.53
C TYR A 168 1.49 -0.08 -21.73
N LEU A 169 2.81 -0.26 -21.79
CA LEU A 169 3.64 0.16 -22.92
C LEU A 169 3.42 -0.72 -24.16
N ASP A 170 3.04 -1.98 -23.98
CA ASP A 170 2.78 -2.92 -25.09
C ASP A 170 1.54 -2.51 -25.89
N TRP A 171 0.70 -1.62 -25.34
CA TRP A 171 -0.50 -1.07 -25.99
C TRP A 171 -0.27 0.28 -26.69
N LEU A 172 0.96 0.83 -26.62
CA LEU A 172 1.33 2.09 -27.29
C LEU A 172 2.01 1.86 -28.66
N GLU A 173 2.22 0.61 -29.05
CA GLU A 173 2.74 0.17 -30.37
C GLU A 173 1.63 -0.15 -31.37
#